data_AF-A0A510E2C8-F1
#
_entry.id   AF-A0A510E2C8-F1
#
_cell.length_a   1.000
_cell.length_b   1.000
_cell.length_c   1.000
_cell.angle_alpha   90.00
_cell.angle_beta   90.00
_cell.angle_gamma   90.00
#
_symmetry.space_group_name_H-M   'P 1'
#
loop_
_entity.id
_entity.type
_entity.pdbx_description
1 polymer ?
#
loop_
_entity_poly.entity_id
_entity_poly.type
_entity_poly.pdbx_seq_one_letter_code
_entity_poly.pdbx_strand_id
1 'polypeptide(L)'
;MTGSEIGLLYDFLRVDDQSSPLYGRHLEEVRVNKFDSKKSLDFLEKGFQQVDMEVQEEVLKYATEKLDGIVGWLTEFGHRCFKVKEVKRSIVDDILELAMKTTVDELSHFSKEYVYVIEAIARGYERWSEIKRYIEEKEKMVIHDAELRRHLRTLEKRG
;
A
#
# COMPACT_ATOMS: atom_id res chain seq x y z
N MET A 1 -9.84 -13.61 -12.65
CA MET A 1 -9.84 -13.35 -11.20
C MET A 1 -9.01 -12.10 -10.94
N THR A 2 -9.30 -11.37 -9.87
CA THR A 2 -8.52 -10.21 -9.45
C THR A 2 -8.06 -10.42 -8.00
N GLY A 3 -6.96 -9.79 -7.60
CA GLY A 3 -6.46 -9.85 -6.23
C GLY A 3 -5.46 -8.74 -5.97
N SER A 4 -5.60 -8.03 -4.85
CA SER A 4 -4.62 -7.05 -4.37
C SER A 4 -3.37 -7.71 -3.80
N GLU A 5 -3.52 -8.93 -3.25
CA GLU A 5 -2.44 -9.72 -2.67
C GLU A 5 -1.95 -10.78 -3.66
N ILE A 6 -1.09 -10.35 -4.59
CA ILE A 6 -0.78 -11.13 -5.78
C ILE A 6 -0.11 -12.48 -5.48
N GLY A 7 0.76 -12.55 -4.48
CA GLY A 7 1.42 -13.80 -4.08
C GLY A 7 0.45 -14.79 -3.47
N LEU A 8 -0.56 -14.32 -2.73
CA LEU A 8 -1.61 -15.16 -2.18
C LEU A 8 -2.59 -15.66 -3.25
N LEU A 9 -2.87 -14.84 -4.27
CA LEU A 9 -3.65 -15.27 -5.43
C LEU A 9 -2.94 -16.39 -6.21
N TYR A 10 -1.62 -16.27 -6.40
CA TYR A 10 -0.82 -17.31 -7.04
C TYR A 10 -0.77 -18.60 -6.21
N ASP A 11 -0.60 -18.50 -4.89
CA ASP A 11 -0.67 -19.66 -3.98
C ASP A 11 -2.04 -20.35 -4.06
N PHE A 12 -3.13 -19.59 -4.09
CA PHE A 12 -4.49 -20.13 -4.20
C PHE A 12 -4.71 -20.88 -5.51
N LEU A 13 -4.24 -20.31 -6.61
CA LEU A 13 -4.33 -20.91 -7.95
C LEU A 13 -3.41 -22.13 -8.13
N ARG A 14 -2.36 -22.24 -7.30
CA ARG A 14 -1.35 -23.31 -7.35
C ARG A 14 -0.80 -23.48 -8.77
N VAL A 15 -0.51 -22.37 -9.44
CA VAL A 15 -0.12 -22.35 -10.87
C VAL A 15 1.17 -23.13 -11.14
N ASP A 16 2.07 -23.15 -10.16
CA ASP A 16 3.36 -23.84 -10.22
C ASP A 16 3.33 -25.28 -9.67
N ASP A 17 2.16 -25.74 -9.22
CA ASP A 17 2.01 -27.04 -8.58
C ASP A 17 1.54 -28.08 -9.60
N GLN A 18 2.38 -29.09 -9.87
CA GLN A 18 2.05 -30.17 -10.81
C GLN A 18 0.79 -30.97 -10.46
N SER A 19 0.38 -30.96 -9.18
CA SER A 19 -0.87 -31.59 -8.73
C SER A 19 -2.11 -30.70 -8.91
N SER A 20 -1.92 -29.44 -9.29
CA SER A 20 -3.03 -28.51 -9.54
C SER A 20 -3.70 -28.79 -10.89
N PRO A 21 -5.05 -28.79 -10.95
CA PRO A 21 -5.78 -28.87 -12.22
C PRO A 21 -5.43 -27.75 -13.22
N LEU A 22 -4.84 -26.66 -12.74
CA LEU A 22 -4.47 -25.49 -13.52
C LEU A 22 -3.01 -25.51 -14.00
N TYR A 23 -2.22 -26.50 -13.57
CA TYR A 23 -0.83 -26.61 -13.98
C TYR A 23 -0.71 -26.73 -15.51
N GLY A 24 0.18 -25.92 -16.10
CA GLY A 24 0.42 -25.89 -17.54
C GLY A 24 -0.68 -25.26 -18.38
N ARG A 25 -1.75 -24.72 -17.77
CA ARG A 25 -2.78 -23.96 -18.51
C ARG A 25 -2.29 -22.53 -18.72
N HIS A 26 -2.56 -21.98 -19.91
CA HIS A 26 -2.22 -20.60 -20.22
C HIS A 26 -3.02 -19.62 -19.35
N LEU A 27 -2.34 -18.59 -18.84
CA LEU A 27 -2.91 -17.52 -18.03
C LEU A 27 -2.52 -16.18 -18.66
N GLU A 28 -3.52 -15.32 -18.86
CA GLU A 28 -3.29 -13.93 -19.24
C GLU A 28 -3.28 -13.05 -17.97
N GLU A 29 -2.17 -12.36 -17.72
CA GLU A 29 -2.02 -11.39 -16.62
C GLU A 29 -2.19 -9.97 -17.15
N VAL A 30 -3.11 -9.21 -16.56
CA VAL A 30 -3.20 -7.76 -16.73
C VAL A 30 -2.82 -7.09 -15.42
N ARG A 31 -1.67 -6.41 -15.40
CA ARG A 31 -1.16 -5.74 -14.20
C ARG A 31 -1.56 -4.27 -14.17
N VAL A 32 -2.32 -3.90 -13.15
CA VAL A 32 -2.68 -2.49 -12.87
C VAL A 32 -1.70 -1.96 -11.82
N ASN A 33 -0.82 -1.05 -12.24
CA ASN A 33 0.16 -0.42 -11.35
C ASN A 33 -0.37 0.92 -10.81
N LYS A 34 0.22 1.38 -9.70
CA LYS A 34 0.07 2.77 -9.26
C LYS A 34 0.51 3.75 -10.35
N PHE A 35 -0.02 4.96 -10.30
CA PHE A 35 0.41 6.02 -11.19
C PHE A 35 1.82 6.49 -10.82
N ASP A 36 2.59 6.84 -11.84
CA ASP A 36 3.79 7.65 -11.63
C ASP A 36 3.39 9.10 -11.27
N SER A 37 4.34 9.92 -10.82
CA SER A 37 4.06 11.30 -10.41
C SER A 37 3.42 12.13 -11.53
N LYS A 38 3.80 11.91 -12.79
CA LYS A 38 3.28 12.65 -13.94
C LYS A 38 1.82 12.27 -14.22
N LYS A 39 1.50 10.98 -14.22
CA LYS A 39 0.13 10.47 -14.38
C LYS A 39 -0.75 10.88 -13.20
N SER A 40 -0.20 10.90 -11.99
CA SER A 40 -0.93 11.33 -10.80
C SER A 40 -1.31 12.81 -10.89
N LEU A 41 -0.38 13.65 -11.35
CA LEU A 41 -0.63 15.07 -11.57
C LEU A 41 -1.68 15.29 -12.67
N ASP A 42 -1.48 14.68 -13.85
CA ASP A 42 -2.42 14.75 -14.98
C ASP A 42 -3.82 14.25 -14.61
N PHE A 43 -3.91 13.19 -13.82
CA PHE A 43 -5.17 12.65 -13.31
C PHE A 43 -5.92 13.66 -12.44
N LEU A 44 -5.23 14.27 -11.47
CA LEU A 44 -5.84 15.28 -10.60
C LEU A 44 -6.21 16.56 -11.38
N GLU A 45 -5.30 17.07 -12.21
CA GLU A 45 -5.54 18.27 -13.04
C GLU A 45 -6.80 18.11 -13.90
N LYS A 46 -6.91 16.99 -14.63
CA LYS A 46 -8.10 16.70 -15.45
C LYS A 46 -9.36 16.55 -14.60
N GLY A 47 -9.26 15.90 -13.44
CA GLY A 47 -10.39 15.74 -12.53
C GLY A 47 -10.94 17.08 -12.03
N PHE A 48 -10.06 18.01 -11.63
CA PHE A 48 -10.47 19.35 -11.20
C PHE A 48 -10.94 20.23 -12.35
N GLN A 49 -10.34 20.10 -13.54
CA GLN A 49 -10.77 20.80 -14.75
C GLN A 49 -12.21 20.41 -15.14
N GLN A 50 -12.60 19.15 -14.97
CA GLN A 50 -13.96 18.68 -15.27
C GLN A 50 -15.06 19.31 -14.40
N VAL A 51 -14.68 19.90 -13.26
CA VAL A 51 -15.59 20.53 -12.31
C VAL A 51 -15.35 22.03 -12.15
N ASP A 52 -14.59 22.63 -13.07
CA ASP A 52 -14.24 24.05 -13.12
C ASP A 52 -13.70 24.60 -11.79
N MET A 53 -12.90 23.80 -11.08
CA MET A 53 -12.26 24.23 -9.83
C MET A 53 -10.85 24.74 -10.08
N GLU A 54 -10.55 25.95 -9.59
CA GLU A 54 -9.19 26.49 -9.59
C GLU A 54 -8.31 25.75 -8.57
N VAL A 55 -7.11 25.38 -8.99
CA VAL A 55 -6.18 24.63 -8.16
C VAL A 55 -4.78 25.22 -8.20
N GLN A 56 -4.17 25.32 -7.01
CA GLN A 56 -2.76 25.66 -6.89
C GLN A 56 -1.90 24.44 -7.22
N GLU A 57 -1.00 24.57 -8.20
CA GLU A 57 -0.08 23.52 -8.63
C GLU A 57 0.72 22.91 -7.46
N GLU A 58 1.12 23.74 -6.50
CA GLU A 58 1.85 23.33 -5.30
C GLU A 58 1.06 22.40 -4.36
N VAL A 59 -0.28 22.46 -4.38
CA VAL A 59 -1.13 21.52 -3.62
C VAL A 59 -1.26 20.21 -4.37
N LEU A 60 -1.35 20.24 -5.72
CA LEU A 60 -1.37 19.04 -6.52
C LEU A 60 -0.06 18.27 -6.42
N LYS A 61 1.09 18.95 -6.55
CA LYS A 61 2.41 18.34 -6.33
C LYS A 61 2.49 17.68 -4.96
N TYR A 62 2.05 18.38 -3.91
CA TYR A 62 2.00 17.83 -2.55
C TYR A 62 1.13 16.57 -2.46
N ALA A 63 -0.08 16.59 -3.05
CA ALA A 63 -0.96 15.43 -3.11
C ALA A 63 -0.30 14.26 -3.86
N THR A 64 0.34 14.51 -4.99
CA THR A 64 1.02 13.45 -5.76
C THR A 64 2.20 12.83 -5.01
N GLU A 65 2.94 13.62 -4.24
CA GLU A 65 4.05 13.14 -3.42
C GLU A 65 3.55 12.30 -2.23
N LYS A 66 2.53 12.80 -1.51
CA LYS A 66 2.05 12.15 -0.28
C LYS A 66 1.14 10.95 -0.51
N LEU A 67 0.37 10.95 -1.59
CA LEU A 67 -0.57 9.88 -1.91
C LEU A 67 0.04 8.81 -2.85
N ASP A 68 1.31 8.99 -3.22
CA ASP A 68 2.19 8.03 -3.90
C ASP A 68 1.52 7.30 -5.09
N GLY A 69 0.77 8.03 -5.90
CA GLY A 69 0.13 7.49 -7.11
C GLY A 69 -0.93 6.42 -6.89
N ILE A 70 -1.36 6.19 -5.65
CA ILE A 70 -2.45 5.28 -5.33
C ILE A 70 -3.76 5.92 -5.77
N VAL A 71 -4.31 5.41 -6.87
CA VAL A 71 -5.48 6.00 -7.55
C VAL A 71 -6.68 6.17 -6.61
N GLY A 72 -6.89 5.23 -5.67
CA GLY A 72 -7.94 5.33 -4.66
C GLY A 72 -7.81 6.59 -3.80
N TRP A 73 -6.61 6.87 -3.27
CA TRP A 73 -6.37 8.04 -2.43
C TRP A 73 -6.39 9.35 -3.23
N LEU A 74 -5.87 9.36 -4.46
CA LEU A 74 -5.98 10.51 -5.36
C LEU A 74 -7.46 10.85 -5.66
N THR A 75 -8.29 9.82 -5.86
CA THR A 75 -9.72 9.97 -6.10
C THR A 75 -10.45 10.52 -4.86
N GLU A 76 -10.14 9.98 -3.68
CA GLU A 76 -10.70 10.47 -2.42
C GLU A 76 -10.32 11.94 -2.17
N PHE A 77 -9.08 12.34 -2.48
CA PHE A 77 -8.64 13.73 -2.41
C PHE A 77 -9.47 14.63 -3.32
N GLY A 78 -9.58 14.30 -4.60
CA GLY A 78 -10.42 15.04 -5.54
C GLY A 78 -11.88 15.13 -5.07
N HIS A 79 -12.43 14.04 -4.57
CA HIS A 79 -13.81 13.98 -4.06
C HIS A 79 -14.04 14.88 -2.85
N ARG A 80 -13.14 14.85 -1.84
CA ARG A 80 -13.25 15.71 -0.66
C ARG A 80 -13.13 17.18 -1.03
N CYS A 81 -12.15 17.53 -1.86
CA CYS A 81 -11.98 18.88 -2.37
C CYS A 81 -13.24 19.37 -3.09
N PHE A 82 -13.83 18.55 -3.96
CA PHE A 82 -15.06 18.89 -4.65
C PHE A 82 -16.25 19.12 -3.71
N LYS A 83 -16.38 18.32 -2.65
CA LYS A 83 -17.44 18.46 -1.64
C LYS A 83 -17.32 19.75 -0.85
N VAL A 84 -16.11 20.12 -0.42
CA VAL A 84 -15.87 21.32 0.40
C VAL A 84 -15.61 22.57 -0.43
N LYS A 85 -15.49 22.43 -1.76
CA LYS A 85 -15.18 23.52 -2.72
C LYS A 85 -13.86 24.23 -2.44
N GLU A 86 -12.89 23.50 -1.89
CA GLU A 86 -11.56 24.02 -1.61
C GLU A 86 -10.50 22.94 -1.90
N VAL A 87 -9.33 23.38 -2.38
CA VAL A 87 -8.16 22.51 -2.58
C VAL A 87 -7.03 22.97 -1.66
N LYS A 88 -6.76 22.19 -0.61
CA LYS A 88 -5.81 22.56 0.46
C LYS A 88 -4.96 21.37 0.88
N ARG A 89 -3.75 21.66 1.35
CA ARG A 89 -2.81 20.63 1.87
C ARG A 89 -3.39 19.86 3.06
N SER A 90 -4.16 20.52 3.92
CA SER A 90 -4.79 19.86 5.08
C SER A 90 -5.69 18.68 4.69
N ILE A 91 -6.37 18.75 3.54
CA ILE A 91 -7.19 17.63 3.05
C ILE A 91 -6.30 16.45 2.64
N VAL A 92 -5.11 16.71 2.09
CA VAL A 92 -4.12 15.67 1.79
C VAL A 92 -3.63 15.04 3.10
N ASP A 93 -3.34 15.84 4.11
CA ASP A 93 -2.86 15.38 5.41
C ASP A 93 -3.92 14.50 6.11
N ASP A 94 -5.19 14.89 6.08
CA ASP A 94 -6.31 14.09 6.63
C ASP A 94 -6.46 12.73 5.92
N ILE A 95 -6.24 12.71 4.60
CA ILE A 95 -6.30 11.47 3.81
C ILE A 95 -5.09 10.59 4.10
N LEU A 96 -3.91 11.19 4.26
CA LEU A 96 -2.70 10.47 4.63
C LEU A 96 -2.86 9.80 6.01
N GLU A 97 -3.43 10.50 6.98
CA GLU A 97 -3.72 9.93 8.31
C GLU A 97 -4.73 8.78 8.20
N LEU A 98 -5.80 8.96 7.42
CA LEU A 98 -6.77 7.89 7.17
C LEU A 98 -6.12 6.67 6.51
N ALA A 99 -5.28 6.88 5.48
CA ALA A 99 -4.57 5.82 4.79
C ALA A 99 -3.66 5.04 5.75
N MET A 100 -2.88 5.75 6.57
CA MET A 100 -2.04 5.13 7.60
C MET A 100 -2.86 4.28 8.56
N LYS A 101 -3.98 4.81 9.05
CA LYS A 101 -4.87 4.09 9.98
C LYS A 101 -5.46 2.84 9.34
N THR A 102 -5.94 2.94 8.11
CA THR A 102 -6.49 1.80 7.35
C THR A 102 -5.43 0.72 7.15
N THR A 103 -4.22 1.08 6.71
CA THR A 103 -3.13 0.11 6.52
C THR A 103 -2.74 -0.58 7.83
N VAL A 104 -2.63 0.16 8.93
CA VAL A 104 -2.31 -0.44 10.24
C VAL A 104 -3.44 -1.36 10.71
N ASP A 105 -4.70 -0.95 10.55
CA ASP A 105 -5.87 -1.76 10.94
C ASP A 105 -5.90 -3.09 10.16
N GLU A 106 -5.75 -3.02 8.84
CA GLU A 106 -5.68 -4.19 7.95
C GLU A 106 -4.56 -5.15 8.37
N LEU A 107 -3.33 -4.65 8.58
CA LEU A 107 -2.20 -5.49 8.98
C LEU A 107 -2.40 -6.09 10.38
N SER A 108 -2.85 -5.28 11.32
CA SER A 108 -3.06 -5.70 12.71
C SER A 108 -4.17 -6.73 12.86
N HIS A 109 -5.16 -6.72 11.96
CA HIS A 109 -6.21 -7.74 11.88
C HIS A 109 -5.62 -9.13 11.62
N PHE A 110 -4.51 -9.21 10.88
CA PHE A 110 -3.83 -10.48 10.63
C PHE A 110 -2.81 -10.82 11.73
N SER A 111 -1.95 -9.88 12.11
CA SER A 111 -0.91 -10.07 13.13
C SER A 111 -0.29 -8.73 13.51
N LYS A 112 -0.14 -8.46 14.81
CA LYS A 112 0.48 -7.23 15.32
C LYS A 112 1.97 -7.18 14.99
N GLU A 113 2.60 -8.34 14.90
CA GLU A 113 4.00 -8.53 14.56
C GLU A 113 4.31 -8.01 13.15
N TYR A 114 3.36 -8.08 12.21
CA TYR A 114 3.52 -7.48 10.88
C TYR A 114 3.70 -5.97 10.93
N VAL A 115 2.97 -5.29 11.81
CA VAL A 115 3.11 -3.85 12.02
C VAL A 115 4.50 -3.53 12.55
N TYR A 116 5.03 -4.33 13.48
CA TYR A 116 6.38 -4.13 14.01
C TYR A 116 7.49 -4.38 12.98
N VAL A 117 7.33 -5.39 12.12
CA VAL A 117 8.27 -5.65 11.01
C VAL A 117 8.30 -4.45 10.06
N ILE A 118 7.13 -3.94 9.65
CA ILE A 118 7.04 -2.80 8.74
C ILE A 118 7.57 -1.53 9.41
N GLU A 119 7.23 -1.30 10.68
CA GLU A 119 7.74 -0.16 11.45
C GLU A 119 9.27 -0.21 11.57
N ALA A 120 9.86 -1.41 11.73
CA ALA A 120 11.30 -1.59 11.76
C ALA A 120 11.96 -1.18 10.44
N ILE A 121 11.43 -1.68 9.31
CA ILE A 121 11.95 -1.38 7.98
C ILE A 121 11.80 0.11 7.67
N ALA A 122 10.65 0.71 8.00
CA ALA A 122 10.39 2.14 7.80
C ALA A 122 11.35 3.04 8.61
N ARG A 123 11.88 2.55 9.73
CA ARG A 123 12.93 3.22 10.53
C ARG A 123 14.34 3.04 9.95
N GLY A 124 14.49 2.31 8.85
CA GLY A 124 15.78 2.05 8.19
C GLY A 124 16.54 0.85 8.72
N TYR A 125 15.89 -0.08 9.44
CA TYR A 125 16.53 -1.35 9.79
C TYR A 125 16.54 -2.30 8.60
N GLU A 126 17.72 -2.54 8.04
CA GLU A 126 17.90 -3.33 6.82
C GLU A 126 18.41 -4.75 7.10
N ARG A 127 19.01 -5.00 8.27
CA ARG A 127 19.56 -6.32 8.61
C ARG A 127 18.57 -7.15 9.42
N TRP A 128 18.60 -8.46 9.18
CA TRP A 128 17.82 -9.47 9.92
C TRP A 128 17.89 -9.29 11.44
N SER A 129 19.09 -9.15 11.99
CA SER A 129 19.32 -9.01 13.44
C SER A 129 18.74 -7.71 14.02
N GLU A 130 18.64 -6.66 13.22
CA GLU A 130 18.09 -5.37 13.64
C GLU A 130 16.57 -5.43 13.70
N ILE A 131 15.95 -5.95 12.64
CA ILE A 131 14.50 -6.16 12.56
C ILE A 131 14.06 -7.12 13.68
N LYS A 132 14.79 -8.23 13.87
CA LYS A 132 14.51 -9.18 14.94
C LYS A 132 14.51 -8.52 16.32
N ARG A 133 15.61 -7.85 16.66
CA ARG A 133 15.76 -7.16 17.95
C ARG A 133 14.66 -6.13 18.18
N TYR A 134 14.30 -5.37 17.14
CA TYR A 134 13.23 -4.39 17.23
C TYR A 134 11.88 -5.01 17.61
N ILE A 135 11.53 -6.14 17.00
CA ILE A 135 10.30 -6.87 17.29
C ILE A 135 10.34 -7.43 18.72
N GLU A 136 11.47 -8.03 19.11
CA GLU A 136 11.65 -8.59 20.47
C GLU A 136 11.52 -7.51 21.56
N GLU A 137 12.01 -6.29 21.31
CA GLU A 137 11.85 -5.14 22.20
C GLU A 137 10.39 -4.68 22.32
N LYS A 138 9.62 -4.71 21.22
CA LYS A 138 8.20 -4.31 21.19
C LYS A 138 7.30 -5.34 21.88
N GLU A 139 7.52 -6.61 21.60
CA GLU A 139 6.75 -7.73 22.14
C GLU A 139 7.16 -8.08 23.59
N LYS A 140 8.38 -7.72 23.99
CA LYS A 140 9.02 -8.18 25.24
C LYS A 140 9.16 -9.70 25.29
N MET A 141 9.35 -10.32 24.13
CA MET A 141 9.48 -11.76 23.93
C MET A 141 10.65 -12.05 22.98
N VAL A 142 11.30 -13.21 23.11
CA VAL A 142 12.26 -13.68 22.12
C VAL A 142 11.51 -14.33 20.96
N ILE A 143 11.89 -14.03 19.73
CA ILE A 143 11.31 -14.66 18.53
C ILE A 143 12.31 -15.60 17.86
N HIS A 144 11.82 -16.72 17.33
CA HIS A 144 12.66 -17.64 16.58
C HIS A 144 12.89 -17.15 15.15
N ASP A 145 14.04 -17.49 14.56
CA ASP A 145 14.34 -17.05 13.18
C ASP A 145 13.32 -17.60 12.16
N ALA A 146 12.78 -18.80 12.41
CA ALA A 146 11.71 -19.36 11.57
C ALA A 146 10.43 -18.49 11.58
N GLU A 147 10.15 -17.82 12.68
CA GLU A 147 8.98 -16.95 12.84
C GLU A 147 9.17 -15.62 12.09
N LEU A 148 10.31 -14.95 12.27
CA LEU A 148 10.64 -13.75 11.49
C LEU A 148 10.64 -14.05 9.98
N ARG A 149 11.14 -15.23 9.57
CA ARG A 149 11.09 -15.66 8.18
C ARG A 149 9.67 -15.78 7.66
N ARG A 150 8.78 -16.37 8.47
CA ARG A 150 7.36 -16.50 8.14
C ARG A 150 6.71 -15.13 8.01
N HIS A 151 7.01 -14.19 8.91
CA HIS A 151 6.43 -12.85 8.84
C HIS A 151 6.84 -12.11 7.57
N LEU A 152 8.15 -12.05 7.27
CA LEU A 152 8.67 -11.41 6.07
C LEU A 152 8.12 -12.04 4.78
N ARG A 153 8.07 -13.37 4.71
CA ARG A 153 7.53 -14.08 3.54
C ARG A 153 6.04 -13.81 3.35
N THR A 154 5.26 -13.75 4.44
CA THR A 154 3.83 -13.44 4.33
C THR A 154 3.62 -12.01 3.87
N LEU A 155 4.39 -11.05 4.39
CA LEU A 155 4.35 -9.65 3.96
C LEU A 155 4.69 -9.51 2.47
N GLU A 156 5.77 -10.14 2.02
CA GLU A 156 6.18 -10.16 0.60
C GLU A 156 5.07 -10.71 -0.33
N LYS A 157 4.36 -11.75 0.09
CA LYS A 157 3.26 -12.33 -0.69
C LYS A 157 2.03 -11.41 -0.80
N ARG A 158 1.86 -10.51 0.17
CA ARG A 158 0.72 -9.58 0.21
C ARG A 158 0.93 -8.37 -0.71
N GLY A 159 2.17 -8.09 -1.12
CA GLY A 159 2.51 -6.98 -2.00
C GLY A 159 3.12 -5.82 -1.23
#